data_AF-G5K070-F1
#
_entry.id   AF-G5K070-F1
#
_cell.length_a   1.000
_cell.length_b   1.000
_cell.length_c   1.000
_cell.angle_alpha   90.00
_cell.angle_beta   90.00
_cell.angle_gamma   90.00
#
_symmetry.space_group_name_H-M   'P 1'
#
loop_
_entity.id
_entity.type
_entity.pdbx_description
1 polymer ?
#
loop_
_entity_poly.entity_id
_entity_poly.type
_entity_poly.pdbx_seq_one_letter_code
_entity_poly.pdbx_strand_id
1 'polypeptide(L)'
;MTGPVKNIDPNYINTSNTNSSKDNNSSRKAVPDSDERPQPTETNNTSFQEHSVTYVPPKYYSLLQVIADRYNGKFCQIDLFTGNSQNYSLTHKQKMMIGQYLTQEYITSHEVIDMIERMPYDCEHPLAYLMKMLENLKEERRLEAKIIAHRQAELRYSRGVEEENNDS
;
A
#
# COMPACT_ATOMS: atom_id res chain seq x y z
N MET A 1 -37.67 57.64 -27.72
CA MET A 1 -36.85 56.63 -28.40
C MET A 1 -36.70 55.45 -27.46
N THR A 2 -37.39 54.35 -27.77
CA THR A 2 -37.55 53.19 -26.90
C THR A 2 -36.74 52.05 -27.52
N GLY A 3 -35.72 51.56 -26.83
CA GLY A 3 -34.85 50.48 -27.32
C GLY A 3 -35.50 49.09 -27.14
N PRO A 4 -35.38 48.17 -28.12
CA PRO A 4 -36.04 46.88 -28.07
C PRO A 4 -35.18 45.77 -27.44
N VAL A 5 -35.91 44.83 -26.84
CA VAL A 5 -35.52 43.59 -26.16
C VAL A 5 -35.00 42.54 -27.16
N LYS A 6 -33.96 41.78 -26.80
CA LYS A 6 -33.50 40.60 -27.53
C LYS A 6 -33.99 39.33 -26.83
N ASN A 7 -34.79 38.54 -27.55
CA ASN A 7 -35.04 37.11 -27.34
C ASN A 7 -34.92 36.44 -28.70
N ILE A 8 -34.34 35.24 -28.78
CA ILE A 8 -34.68 34.13 -29.69
C ILE A 8 -33.82 32.91 -29.31
N ASP A 9 -34.47 31.75 -29.40
CA ASP A 9 -34.31 30.46 -28.72
C ASP A 9 -33.12 29.54 -29.11
N PRO A 10 -32.81 28.52 -28.26
CA PRO A 10 -31.84 27.48 -28.53
C PRO A 10 -32.53 26.24 -29.12
N ASN A 11 -32.69 26.17 -30.45
CA ASN A 11 -33.01 24.91 -31.09
C ASN A 11 -32.59 24.89 -32.57
N TYR A 12 -31.36 24.44 -32.84
CA TYR A 12 -30.95 24.04 -34.17
C TYR A 12 -30.49 22.59 -34.13
N ILE A 13 -31.43 21.69 -34.44
CA ILE A 13 -31.16 20.29 -34.75
C ILE A 13 -30.93 20.24 -36.26
N ASN A 14 -29.77 19.76 -36.71
CA ASN A 14 -29.61 19.31 -38.09
C ASN A 14 -29.27 17.83 -38.12
N THR A 15 -30.23 17.09 -38.64
CA THR A 15 -30.27 15.66 -38.94
C THR A 15 -29.53 15.35 -40.24
N SER A 16 -28.72 14.29 -40.27
CA SER A 16 -28.61 13.31 -41.38
C SER A 16 -27.42 12.39 -41.11
N ASN A 17 -27.66 11.14 -40.73
CA ASN A 17 -27.86 9.94 -41.56
C ASN A 17 -26.60 9.39 -42.25
N THR A 18 -26.10 8.30 -41.62
CA THR A 18 -25.83 6.97 -42.18
C THR A 18 -24.78 6.83 -43.31
N ASN A 19 -23.71 6.06 -43.05
CA ASN A 19 -23.50 4.74 -43.68
C ASN A 19 -22.21 4.03 -43.21
N SER A 20 -22.43 2.82 -42.69
CA SER A 20 -21.59 1.62 -42.69
C SER A 20 -20.40 1.59 -43.67
N SER A 21 -19.21 1.23 -43.18
CA SER A 21 -18.43 0.14 -43.77
C SER A 21 -17.44 -0.47 -42.78
N LYS A 22 -17.51 -1.79 -42.69
CA LYS A 22 -16.47 -2.75 -42.26
C LYS A 22 -15.12 -2.36 -42.90
N ASP A 23 -14.03 -2.47 -42.14
CA ASP A 23 -12.87 -3.31 -42.51
C ASP A 23 -11.82 -3.33 -41.39
N ASN A 24 -11.41 -4.56 -41.07
CA ASN A 24 -10.41 -4.92 -40.08
C ASN A 24 -9.02 -4.90 -40.74
N ASN A 25 -8.13 -4.01 -40.30
CA ASN A 25 -6.76 -3.97 -40.79
C ASN A 25 -5.81 -3.91 -39.59
N SER A 26 -5.48 -5.09 -39.07
CA SER A 26 -4.30 -5.30 -38.22
C SER A 26 -3.05 -4.88 -38.98
N SER A 27 -2.20 -4.05 -38.37
CA SER A 27 -0.84 -3.82 -38.84
C SER A 27 0.06 -3.56 -37.63
N ARG A 28 0.56 -4.64 -37.03
CA ARG A 28 1.79 -4.58 -36.23
C ARG A 28 2.92 -4.13 -37.15
N LYS A 29 3.48 -2.95 -36.89
CA LYS A 29 4.78 -2.54 -37.40
C LYS A 29 5.80 -2.78 -36.29
N ALA A 30 6.66 -3.78 -36.49
CA ALA A 30 7.92 -3.89 -35.76
C ALA A 30 8.90 -2.84 -36.32
N VAL A 31 9.55 -2.10 -35.44
CA VAL A 31 10.66 -1.17 -35.75
C VAL A 31 11.88 -1.66 -34.95
N PRO A 32 13.07 -1.75 -35.58
CA PRO A 32 14.26 -2.34 -34.97
C PRO A 32 15.06 -1.38 -34.07
N ASP A 33 15.92 -2.01 -33.27
CA ASP A 33 16.71 -1.57 -32.11
C ASP A 33 17.52 -0.27 -32.17
N SER A 34 17.89 0.13 -30.94
CA SER A 34 19.07 0.89 -30.50
C SER A 34 18.91 2.39 -30.30
N ASP A 35 18.36 2.76 -29.14
CA ASP A 35 18.81 3.93 -28.40
C ASP A 35 19.05 3.52 -26.94
N GLU A 36 20.33 3.37 -26.60
CA GLU A 36 20.86 3.15 -25.26
C GLU A 36 20.45 4.31 -24.36
N ARG A 37 19.38 4.10 -23.58
CA ARG A 37 18.92 5.07 -22.60
C ARG A 37 19.81 4.95 -21.35
N PRO A 38 20.52 6.00 -20.93
CA PRO A 38 21.32 5.92 -19.71
C PRO A 38 20.38 5.67 -18.53
N GLN A 39 20.69 4.62 -17.76
CA GLN A 39 20.08 4.42 -16.45
C GLN A 39 20.38 5.64 -15.59
N PRO A 40 19.38 6.32 -14.99
CA PRO A 40 19.69 7.15 -13.85
C PRO A 40 20.12 6.20 -12.72
N THR A 41 21.31 6.44 -12.18
CA THR A 41 21.70 5.95 -10.86
C THR A 41 20.74 6.56 -9.85
N GLU A 42 19.56 5.96 -9.70
CA GLU A 42 18.67 6.25 -8.58
C GLU A 42 19.35 5.68 -7.34
N THR A 43 20.06 6.56 -6.63
CA THR A 43 20.29 6.41 -5.21
C THR A 43 18.93 6.02 -4.61
N ASN A 44 18.86 4.82 -4.03
CA ASN A 44 17.74 4.37 -3.19
C ASN A 44 17.64 5.28 -1.96
N ASN A 45 17.22 6.51 -2.18
CA ASN A 45 16.63 7.34 -1.16
C ASN A 45 15.30 6.66 -0.90
N THR A 46 15.27 5.74 0.05
CA THR A 46 14.05 5.40 0.78
C THR A 46 13.56 6.71 1.38
N SER A 47 12.85 7.50 0.59
CA SER A 47 11.99 8.54 1.12
C SER A 47 11.01 7.76 1.96
N PHE A 48 11.14 7.88 3.28
CA PHE A 48 10.00 7.67 4.15
C PHE A 48 8.98 8.67 3.67
N GLN A 49 8.14 8.22 2.75
CA GLN A 49 7.00 8.96 2.22
C GLN A 49 6.33 9.55 3.46
N GLU A 50 6.22 10.88 3.55
CA GLU A 50 5.57 11.52 4.68
C GLU A 50 4.13 11.00 4.73
N HIS A 51 3.93 9.95 5.51
CA HIS A 51 2.62 9.40 5.77
C HIS A 51 1.90 10.51 6.51
N SER A 52 0.93 11.14 5.86
CA SER A 52 -0.08 11.93 6.56
C SER A 52 -0.56 11.07 7.72
N VAL A 53 -0.54 11.63 8.93
CA VAL A 53 -0.87 10.87 10.14
C VAL A 53 -2.37 10.58 10.09
N THR A 54 -2.73 9.50 9.42
CA THR A 54 -4.11 9.00 9.38
C THR A 54 -4.45 8.53 10.78
N TYR A 55 -5.50 9.13 11.32
CA TYR A 55 -6.00 8.83 12.65
C TYR A 55 -6.51 7.39 12.70
N VAL A 56 -6.09 6.67 13.74
CA VAL A 56 -6.48 5.28 13.96
C VAL A 56 -7.82 5.25 14.73
N PRO A 57 -8.79 4.38 14.36
CA PRO A 57 -10.06 4.29 15.06
C PRO A 57 -9.88 4.05 16.58
N PRO A 58 -10.73 4.63 17.45
CA PRO A 58 -10.59 4.52 18.91
C PRO A 58 -10.55 3.09 19.46
N LYS A 59 -11.13 2.11 18.74
CA LYS A 59 -11.10 0.69 19.11
C LYS A 59 -9.68 0.13 19.29
N TYR A 60 -8.68 0.75 18.68
CA TYR A 60 -7.27 0.33 18.81
C TYR A 60 -6.51 1.05 19.93
N TYR A 61 -7.09 2.01 20.65
CA TYR A 61 -6.34 2.84 21.59
C TYR A 61 -5.85 2.10 22.82
N SER A 62 -6.70 1.26 23.40
CA SER A 62 -6.29 0.38 24.49
C SER A 62 -5.14 -0.52 24.07
N LEU A 63 -5.20 -1.03 22.84
CA LEU A 63 -4.17 -1.91 22.30
C LEU A 63 -2.86 -1.18 22.00
N LEU A 64 -2.94 0.03 21.43
CA LEU A 64 -1.77 0.88 21.20
C LEU A 64 -1.09 1.27 22.51
N GLN A 65 -1.86 1.42 23.59
CA GLN A 65 -1.30 1.66 24.90
C GLN A 65 -0.52 0.43 25.40
N VAL A 66 -1.07 -0.78 25.27
CA VAL A 66 -0.36 -2.02 25.63
C VAL A 66 0.93 -2.19 24.82
N ILE A 67 0.88 -1.92 23.51
CA ILE A 67 2.08 -1.96 22.64
C ILE A 67 3.11 -0.93 23.10
N ALA A 68 2.68 0.28 23.44
CA ALA A 68 3.57 1.32 23.94
C ALA A 68 4.18 0.94 25.28
N ASP A 69 3.42 0.35 26.20
CA ASP A 69 3.93 -0.06 27.51
C ASP A 69 4.97 -1.18 27.36
N ARG A 70 4.73 -2.14 26.45
CA ARG A 70 5.71 -3.20 26.11
C ARG A 70 6.98 -2.63 25.49
N TYR A 71 6.83 -1.72 24.53
CA TYR A 71 7.97 -1.08 23.87
C TYR A 71 8.80 -0.24 24.85
N ASN A 72 8.13 0.65 25.59
CA ASN A 72 8.78 1.54 26.56
C ASN A 72 9.43 0.74 27.69
N GLY A 73 8.77 -0.32 28.18
CA GLY A 73 9.35 -1.18 29.22
C GLY A 73 10.64 -1.87 28.77
N LYS A 74 10.80 -2.10 27.47
CA LYS A 74 12.00 -2.72 26.91
C LYS A 74 13.12 -1.71 26.61
N PHE A 75 12.79 -0.55 26.05
CA PHE A 75 13.79 0.40 25.51
C PHE A 75 13.93 1.70 26.31
N CYS A 76 13.16 1.88 27.40
CA CYS A 76 13.38 2.94 28.39
C CYS A 76 14.02 2.38 29.66
N GLN A 77 15.19 1.75 29.51
CA GLN A 77 15.91 1.15 30.64
C GLN A 77 17.15 1.96 31.00
N ILE A 78 17.48 1.95 32.29
CA ILE A 78 18.73 2.48 32.81
C ILE A 78 19.67 1.30 32.98
N ASP A 79 20.84 1.37 32.35
CA ASP A 79 21.91 0.42 32.62
C ASP A 79 22.46 0.70 34.03
N LEU A 80 22.23 -0.25 34.95
CA LEU A 80 22.64 -0.15 36.35
C LEU A 80 24.16 -0.17 36.54
N PHE A 81 24.92 -0.68 35.57
CA PHE A 81 26.37 -0.80 35.66
C PHE A 81 27.09 0.40 35.04
N THR A 82 26.61 0.90 33.90
CA THR A 82 27.22 2.06 33.23
C THR A 82 26.58 3.39 33.59
N GLY A 83 25.37 3.39 34.16
CA GLY A 83 24.57 4.59 34.43
C GLY A 83 23.98 5.22 33.17
N ASN A 84 24.16 4.61 32.00
CA ASN A 84 23.61 5.11 30.75
C ASN A 84 22.12 4.81 30.67
N SER A 85 21.30 5.83 30.43
CA SER A 85 19.88 5.67 30.20
C SER A 85 19.58 5.69 28.70
N GLN A 86 18.92 4.66 28.20
CA GLN A 86 18.23 4.71 26.92
C GLN A 86 16.79 5.12 27.18
N ASN A 87 16.28 6.09 26.43
CA ASN A 87 14.94 6.66 26.63
C ASN A 87 14.17 6.66 25.31
N TYR A 88 13.92 5.47 24.77
CA TYR A 88 13.13 5.33 23.56
C TYR A 88 11.65 5.13 23.92
N SER A 89 10.97 6.21 24.28
CA SER A 89 9.52 6.16 24.53
C SER A 89 8.73 6.47 23.26
N LEU A 90 7.64 5.73 22.99
CA LEU A 90 6.77 6.03 21.86
C LEU A 90 5.96 7.31 22.08
N THR A 91 6.14 8.28 21.19
CA THR A 91 5.30 9.47 21.06
C THR A 91 3.92 9.12 20.53
N HIS A 92 2.95 10.02 20.70
CA HIS A 92 1.61 9.85 20.13
C HIS A 92 1.63 9.58 18.62
N LYS A 93 2.43 10.35 17.86
CA LYS A 93 2.57 10.17 16.41
C LYS A 93 3.06 8.76 16.06
N GLN A 94 4.07 8.27 16.78
CA GLN A 94 4.63 6.93 16.54
C GLN A 94 3.63 5.83 16.90
N LYS A 95 2.84 6.00 17.98
CA LYS A 95 1.71 5.09 18.29
C LYS A 95 0.70 5.05 17.15
N MET A 96 0.36 6.21 16.57
CA MET A 96 -0.55 6.25 15.41
C MET A 96 0.03 5.55 14.19
N MET A 97 1.34 5.73 13.91
CA MET A 97 2.01 5.03 12.81
C MET A 97 1.94 3.50 12.97
N ILE A 98 2.25 2.97 14.16
CA ILE A 98 2.12 1.54 14.44
C ILE A 98 0.66 1.10 14.30
N GLY A 99 -0.29 1.92 14.78
CA GLY A 99 -1.71 1.62 14.68
C GLY A 99 -2.24 1.51 13.25
N GLN A 100 -1.63 2.19 12.28
CA GLN A 100 -2.00 2.04 10.88
C GLN A 100 -1.81 0.59 10.38
N TYR A 101 -0.78 -0.11 10.84
CA TYR A 101 -0.57 -1.51 10.48
C TYR A 101 -1.67 -2.43 11.05
N LEU A 102 -2.19 -2.11 12.24
CA LEU A 102 -3.30 -2.83 12.85
C LEU A 102 -4.63 -2.58 12.12
N THR A 103 -4.82 -1.38 11.57
CA THR A 103 -6.05 -1.03 10.82
C THR A 103 -6.13 -1.69 9.45
N GLN A 104 -4.99 -2.00 8.83
CA GLN A 104 -4.95 -2.60 7.50
C GLN A 104 -5.17 -4.13 7.55
N GLU A 105 -5.37 -4.71 8.74
CA GLU A 105 -5.61 -6.14 9.00
C GLU A 105 -4.55 -7.11 8.48
N TYR A 106 -3.45 -6.60 7.92
CA TYR A 106 -2.28 -7.41 7.58
C TYR A 106 -1.48 -7.81 8.80
N ILE A 107 -1.59 -7.15 9.95
CA ILE A 107 -0.78 -7.43 11.14
C ILE A 107 -1.68 -7.43 12.38
N THR A 108 -1.50 -8.44 13.23
CA THR A 108 -2.21 -8.55 14.50
C THR A 108 -1.43 -7.90 15.63
N SER A 109 -2.12 -7.58 16.71
CA SER A 109 -1.51 -6.96 17.88
C SER A 109 -0.47 -7.83 18.58
N HIS A 110 -0.74 -9.14 18.68
CA HIS A 110 0.18 -10.11 19.26
C HIS A 110 1.49 -10.11 18.47
N GLU A 111 1.43 -10.09 17.14
CA GLU A 111 2.62 -10.08 16.31
C GLU A 111 3.48 -8.84 16.54
N VAL A 112 2.86 -7.66 16.72
CA VAL A 112 3.60 -6.45 17.08
C VAL A 112 4.31 -6.61 18.43
N ILE A 113 3.62 -7.16 19.43
CA ILE A 113 4.19 -7.41 20.77
C ILE A 113 5.34 -8.42 20.67
N ASP A 114 5.15 -9.53 19.97
CA ASP A 114 6.16 -10.58 19.78
C ASP A 114 7.38 -10.06 19.01
N MET A 115 7.19 -9.14 18.05
CA MET A 115 8.30 -8.46 17.38
C MET A 115 9.10 -7.63 18.37
N ILE A 116 8.43 -6.81 19.18
CA ILE A 116 9.08 -5.99 20.23
C ILE A 116 9.87 -6.89 21.18
N GLU A 117 9.29 -8.00 21.63
CA GLU A 117 9.93 -8.95 22.56
C GLU A 117 11.17 -9.64 21.96
N ARG A 118 11.18 -9.89 20.64
CA ARG A 118 12.33 -10.50 19.95
C ARG A 118 13.45 -9.52 19.55
N MET A 119 13.19 -8.22 19.53
CA MET A 119 14.20 -7.23 19.18
C MET A 119 15.42 -7.28 20.13
N PRO A 120 16.64 -7.03 19.65
CA PRO A 120 17.80 -6.93 20.53
C PRO A 120 17.71 -5.70 21.44
N TYR A 121 18.25 -5.80 22.66
CA TYR A 121 18.24 -4.69 23.64
C TYR A 121 19.21 -3.57 23.28
N ASP A 122 20.30 -3.88 22.58
CA ASP A 122 21.36 -2.97 22.13
C ASP A 122 21.03 -2.27 20.80
N CYS A 123 19.75 -2.15 20.45
CA CYS A 123 19.33 -1.49 19.22
C CYS A 123 19.50 0.04 19.32
N GLU A 124 20.32 0.64 18.45
CA GLU A 124 20.52 2.10 18.40
C GLU A 124 19.24 2.87 18.00
N HIS A 125 18.42 2.25 17.14
CA HIS A 125 17.21 2.85 16.56
C HIS A 125 16.02 1.88 16.63
N PRO A 126 15.50 1.57 17.83
CA PRO A 126 14.51 0.52 18.03
C PRO A 126 13.22 0.75 17.25
N LEU A 127 12.75 2.00 17.15
CA LEU A 127 11.53 2.29 16.41
C LEU A 127 11.71 2.02 14.92
N ALA A 128 12.82 2.45 14.32
CA ALA A 128 13.07 2.25 12.90
C ALA A 128 13.16 0.76 12.58
N TYR A 129 13.79 -0.01 13.46
CA TYR A 129 13.88 -1.46 13.35
C TYR A 129 12.47 -2.12 13.43
N LEU A 130 11.65 -1.73 14.41
CA LEU A 130 10.26 -2.21 14.52
C LEU A 130 9.44 -1.88 13.26
N MET A 131 9.51 -0.64 12.77
CA MET A 131 8.80 -0.22 11.56
C MET A 131 9.23 -1.06 10.35
N LYS A 132 10.53 -1.39 10.25
CA LYS A 132 11.04 -2.25 9.18
C LYS A 132 10.51 -3.68 9.30
N MET A 133 10.43 -4.24 10.51
CA MET A 133 9.85 -5.57 10.72
C MET A 133 8.36 -5.61 10.33
N LEU A 134 7.59 -4.58 10.70
CA LEU A 134 6.17 -4.47 10.35
C LEU A 134 5.99 -4.38 8.82
N GLU A 135 6.78 -3.54 8.15
CA GLU A 135 6.71 -3.41 6.69
C GLU A 135 7.05 -4.72 5.98
N ASN A 136 8.09 -5.42 6.46
CA ASN A 136 8.47 -6.72 5.89
C ASN A 136 7.35 -7.76 6.05
N LEU A 137 6.73 -7.87 7.22
CA LEU A 137 5.64 -8.84 7.46
C LEU A 137 4.41 -8.53 6.59
N LYS A 138 4.07 -7.25 6.44
CA LYS A 138 2.99 -6.80 5.56
C LYS A 138 3.29 -7.21 4.11
N GLU A 139 4.50 -6.97 3.62
CA GLU A 139 4.87 -7.30 2.25
C GLU A 139 4.88 -8.81 2.00
N GLU A 140 5.37 -9.61 2.96
CA GLU A 140 5.31 -11.07 2.91
C GLU A 140 3.88 -11.57 2.68
N ARG A 141 2.92 -11.10 3.49
CA ARG A 141 1.49 -11.47 3.34
C ARG A 141 0.89 -11.01 2.02
N ARG A 142 1.30 -9.82 1.53
CA ARG A 142 0.85 -9.31 0.24
C ARG A 142 1.30 -10.22 -0.91
N LEU A 143 2.54 -10.70 -0.84
CA LEU A 143 3.09 -11.64 -1.83
C LEU A 143 2.41 -13.01 -1.75
N GLU A 144 2.17 -13.54 -0.55
CA GLU A 144 1.45 -14.79 -0.36
C GLU A 144 0.03 -14.73 -0.95
N ALA A 145 -0.72 -13.67 -0.65
CA ALA A 145 -2.06 -13.47 -1.20
C ALA A 145 -2.04 -13.41 -2.74
N LYS A 146 -1.04 -12.76 -3.32
CA LYS A 146 -0.86 -12.69 -4.77
C LYS A 146 -0.59 -14.07 -5.39
N ILE A 147 0.28 -14.87 -4.77
CA ILE A 147 0.60 -16.23 -5.23
C ILE A 147 -0.64 -17.13 -5.16
N ILE A 148 -1.39 -17.05 -4.06
CA ILE A 148 -2.62 -17.83 -3.87
C ILE A 148 -3.67 -17.45 -4.92
N ALA A 149 -3.88 -16.16 -5.15
CA ALA A 149 -4.82 -15.67 -6.17
C ALA A 149 -4.43 -16.14 -7.58
N HIS A 150 -3.14 -16.09 -7.93
CA HIS A 150 -2.64 -16.59 -9.20
C HIS A 150 -2.94 -18.09 -9.39
N ARG A 151 -2.60 -18.90 -8.38
CA ARG A 151 -2.85 -20.35 -8.42
C ARG A 151 -4.35 -20.67 -8.51
N GLN A 152 -5.19 -19.92 -7.81
CA GLN A 152 -6.64 -20.08 -7.87
C GLN A 152 -7.18 -19.73 -9.26
N ALA A 153 -6.67 -18.67 -9.90
CA ALA A 153 -7.05 -18.30 -11.25
C ALA A 153 -6.67 -19.40 -12.26
N GLU A 154 -5.43 -19.91 -12.20
CA GLU A 154 -4.98 -21.02 -13.04
C GLU A 154 -5.89 -22.24 -12.93
N LEU A 155 -6.23 -22.67 -11.71
CA LEU A 155 -7.16 -23.79 -11.48
C LEU A 155 -8.55 -23.54 -12.07
N ARG A 156 -9.06 -22.31 -11.98
CA ARG A 156 -10.37 -21.94 -12.55
C ARG A 156 -10.35 -21.95 -14.06
N TYR A 157 -9.28 -21.46 -14.68
CA TYR A 157 -9.10 -21.52 -16.14
C TYR A 157 -8.95 -22.96 -16.63
N SER A 158 -8.10 -23.76 -16.00
CA SER A 158 -7.92 -25.18 -16.38
C SER A 158 -9.22 -25.97 -16.25
N ARG A 159 -10.00 -25.77 -15.17
CA ARG A 159 -11.27 -26.46 -14.99
C ARG A 159 -12.35 -26.00 -15.99
N GLY A 160 -12.41 -24.70 -16.32
CA GLY A 160 -13.35 -24.19 -17.32
C GLY A 160 -13.08 -24.77 -18.72
N VAL A 161 -11.82 -25.01 -19.06
CA VAL A 161 -11.43 -25.66 -20.33
C VAL A 161 -11.83 -27.15 -20.35
N GLU A 162 -11.76 -27.86 -19.22
CA GLU A 162 -12.21 -29.26 -19.14
C GLU A 162 -13.73 -29.40 -19.25
N GLU A 163 -14.50 -28.46 -18.70
CA GLU A 163 -15.97 -28.45 -18.79
C GLU A 163 -16.46 -28.12 -20.21
N GLU A 164 -15.80 -27.22 -20.97
CA GLU A 164 -16.14 -26.96 -22.38
C GLU A 164 -15.84 -28.14 -23.32
N ASN A 165 -14.82 -28.95 -23.01
CA ASN A 165 -14.42 -30.09 -23.84
C ASN A 165 -15.23 -31.37 -23.58
N ASN A 166 -15.96 -31.46 -22.46
CA ASN A 166 -16.78 -32.63 -22.12
C ASN A 166 -18.26 -32.49 -22.52
N ASP A 167 -18.67 -31.32 -22.99
CA ASP A 167 -20.06 -31.03 -23.45
C ASP A 167 -20.16 -30.91 -24.99
N SER A 168 -19.11 -31.32 -25.72
CA SER A 168 -19.03 -31.41 -27.20
C SER A 168 -18.91 -32.86 -27.67
#